data_AF-A0AAU9J1K4-F1
#
_entry.id   AF-A0AAU9J1K4-F1
#
_cell.length_a   1.000
_cell.length_b   1.000
_cell.length_c   1.000
_cell.angle_alpha   90.00
_cell.angle_beta   90.00
_cell.angle_gamma   90.00
#
_symmetry.space_group_name_H-M   'P 1'
#
loop_
_entity.id
_entity.type
_entity.pdbx_description
1 polymer ?
#
loop_
_entity_poly.entity_id
_entity_poly.type
_entity_poly.pdbx_seq_one_letter_code
_entity_poly.pdbx_strand_id
1 'polypeptide(L)'
;MRKPPAIDSNELLKQLRENGITPQTRPLVSTLLINGPPHVERKMIWLEITGAGLQLRENPIYYSTLISTKISIETSVTRQIDRDLHRTFPNENFFDRKTHMTALRNVLVAYSWRNPSVGYCQGLNFIVGRLMTIGFSEEESFWMLSQIVETYLPLDYFSIMTGVIVDQKVFGFLLQKKLGRIAKHLDRLEIDPSLYTVQWLVCMFAYSFPKAVVMRVWDLFFVEGSTFLFKCALGLLWLFRKEIVKIKDFNDAFTYMENNSRKIVNPALVLEAANKRMFRFKGGMISDLRAKFREVVDKEIDSHYDDIVPVEQLLKTITDYCANENECKQKTRRTSSYFTFNLPNGVFIIDNYVDDDCVPKKFDTTNLRLSQDKLILGSKNHVCSQDKAGDKVNAYTEKEDLEEFLNTNLQTKKMRHARFSLIRSFSYTADTVLLEDNKENA
;
A
#
# COMPACT_ATOMS: atom_id res chain seq x y z
N MET A 1 -13.56 36.12 12.46
CA MET A 1 -13.89 34.70 12.13
C MET A 1 -14.58 34.09 13.33
N ARG A 2 -15.81 33.59 13.19
CA ARG A 2 -16.48 32.85 14.27
C ARG A 2 -15.70 31.56 14.50
N LYS A 3 -15.30 31.27 15.75
CA LYS A 3 -14.83 29.93 16.13
C LYS A 3 -15.93 28.95 15.69
N PRO A 4 -15.59 27.85 14.98
CA PRO A 4 -16.57 26.80 14.74
C PRO A 4 -17.15 26.35 16.09
N PRO A 5 -18.44 25.97 16.15
CA PRO A 5 -19.02 25.46 17.39
C PRO A 5 -18.13 24.33 17.92
N ALA A 6 -17.94 24.30 19.24
CA ALA A 6 -17.22 23.21 19.88
C ALA A 6 -17.95 21.91 19.54
N ILE A 7 -17.32 21.05 18.74
CA ILE A 7 -17.86 19.75 18.39
C ILE A 7 -17.74 18.90 19.65
N ASP A 8 -18.86 18.40 20.16
CA ASP A 8 -18.83 17.39 21.22
C ASP A 8 -18.30 16.08 20.61
N SER A 9 -17.02 15.79 20.88
CA SER A 9 -16.35 14.60 20.36
C SER A 9 -17.06 13.30 20.76
N ASN A 10 -17.74 13.27 21.92
CA ASN A 10 -18.44 12.05 22.37
C ASN A 10 -19.71 11.78 21.56
N GLU A 11 -20.49 12.83 21.29
CA GLU A 11 -21.70 12.71 20.47
C GLU A 11 -21.35 12.35 19.02
N LEU A 12 -20.29 12.96 18.47
CA LEU A 12 -19.83 12.59 17.13
C LEU A 12 -19.36 11.12 17.07
N LEU A 13 -18.58 10.67 18.06
CA LEU A 13 -18.13 9.28 18.12
C LEU A 13 -19.29 8.30 18.22
N LYS A 14 -20.35 8.65 18.98
CA LYS A 14 -21.57 7.86 19.03
C LYS A 14 -22.25 7.79 17.67
N GLN A 15 -22.40 8.92 16.98
CA GLN A 15 -23.00 8.97 15.64
C GLN A 15 -22.19 8.18 14.62
N LEU A 16 -20.86 8.24 14.67
CA LEU A 16 -19.98 7.47 13.81
C LEU A 16 -20.07 5.97 14.07
N ARG A 17 -20.19 5.56 15.34
CA ARG A 17 -20.39 4.15 15.71
C ARG A 17 -21.69 3.58 15.19
N GLU A 18 -22.76 4.33 15.31
CA GLU A 18 -24.12 3.88 14.95
C GLU A 18 -24.36 3.92 13.44
N ASN A 19 -23.83 4.94 12.76
CA ASN A 19 -24.21 5.24 11.37
C ASN A 19 -23.04 5.31 10.40
N GLY A 20 -21.79 5.15 10.87
CA GLY A 20 -20.59 5.39 10.06
C GLY A 20 -20.46 6.85 9.62
N ILE A 21 -19.68 7.07 8.55
CA ILE A 21 -19.58 8.40 7.93
C ILE A 21 -20.80 8.64 7.04
N THR A 22 -21.62 9.63 7.40
CA THR A 22 -22.77 10.09 6.62
C THR A 22 -22.45 11.42 5.92
N PRO A 23 -23.26 11.86 4.93
CA PRO A 23 -23.12 13.20 4.35
C PRO A 23 -23.15 14.34 5.39
N GLN A 24 -23.86 14.14 6.51
CA GLN A 24 -23.97 15.10 7.60
C GLN A 24 -22.74 15.11 8.51
N THR A 25 -22.18 13.94 8.84
CA THR A 25 -21.01 13.85 9.73
C THR A 25 -19.69 14.07 9.01
N ARG A 26 -19.63 13.82 7.69
CA ARG A 26 -18.40 13.98 6.89
C ARG A 26 -17.74 15.35 7.03
N PRO A 27 -18.42 16.51 6.91
CA PRO A 27 -17.78 17.82 7.08
C PRO A 27 -17.20 18.03 8.49
N LEU A 28 -17.87 17.51 9.53
CA LEU A 28 -17.42 17.60 10.92
C LEU A 28 -16.16 16.77 11.14
N VAL A 29 -16.16 15.52 10.68
CA VAL A 29 -15.00 14.62 10.73
C VAL A 29 -13.82 15.23 9.98
N SER A 30 -14.03 15.72 8.76
CA SER A 30 -12.99 16.38 7.98
C SER A 30 -12.41 17.58 8.75
N THR A 31 -13.27 18.42 9.34
CA THR A 31 -12.82 19.59 10.11
C THR A 31 -12.00 19.19 11.34
N LEU A 32 -12.43 18.17 12.09
CA LEU A 32 -11.68 17.68 13.24
C LEU A 32 -10.30 17.16 12.85
N LEU A 33 -10.23 16.30 11.84
CA LEU A 33 -8.97 15.70 11.39
C LEU A 33 -8.04 16.74 10.74
N ILE A 34 -8.59 17.72 10.02
CA ILE A 34 -7.81 18.87 9.52
C ILE A 34 -7.21 19.67 10.67
N ASN A 35 -7.97 19.94 11.74
CA ASN A 35 -7.47 20.69 12.90
C ASN A 35 -6.53 19.87 13.80
N GLY A 36 -6.66 18.55 13.76
CA GLY A 36 -5.83 17.62 14.53
C GLY A 36 -6.39 17.36 15.92
N PRO A 37 -7.16 16.28 16.09
CA PRO A 37 -7.74 15.96 17.38
C PRO A 37 -6.65 15.60 18.40
N PRO A 38 -6.94 15.69 19.71
CA PRO A 38 -6.09 15.09 20.74
C PRO A 38 -5.83 13.60 20.46
N HIS A 39 -4.73 13.08 21.01
CA HIS A 39 -4.27 11.71 20.72
C HIS A 39 -5.33 10.63 21.05
N VAL A 40 -6.00 10.74 22.20
CA VAL A 40 -7.01 9.76 22.64
C VAL A 40 -8.21 9.74 21.69
N GLU A 41 -8.69 10.91 21.29
CA GLU A 41 -9.82 11.05 20.35
C GLU A 41 -9.46 10.55 18.95
N ARG A 42 -8.22 10.79 18.50
CA ARG A 42 -7.73 10.36 17.18
C ARG A 42 -7.92 8.87 16.94
N LYS A 43 -7.48 8.05 17.89
CA LYS A 43 -7.60 6.59 17.80
C LYS A 43 -9.05 6.18 17.58
N MET A 44 -9.96 6.73 18.39
CA MET A 44 -11.38 6.41 18.33
C MET A 44 -11.99 6.85 17.00
N ILE A 45 -11.67 8.07 16.55
CA ILE A 45 -12.15 8.58 15.27
C ILE A 45 -11.67 7.66 14.13
N TRP A 46 -10.38 7.34 14.07
CA TRP A 46 -9.81 6.47 13.03
C TRP A 46 -10.47 5.10 12.96
N LEU A 47 -10.71 4.46 14.11
CA LEU A 47 -11.41 3.17 14.15
C LEU A 47 -12.78 3.26 13.49
N GLU A 48 -13.57 4.28 13.80
CA GLU A 48 -14.93 4.38 13.27
C GLU A 48 -14.95 4.85 11.81
N ILE A 49 -14.12 5.82 11.42
CA ILE A 49 -14.13 6.38 10.06
C ILE A 49 -13.57 5.41 9.02
N THR A 50 -12.66 4.53 9.43
CA THR A 50 -12.10 3.50 8.54
C THR A 50 -12.99 2.27 8.46
N GLY A 51 -13.92 2.07 9.40
CA GLY A 51 -14.68 0.84 9.55
C GLY A 51 -13.96 -0.26 10.35
N ALA A 52 -12.71 -0.05 10.77
CA ALA A 52 -11.97 -1.02 11.59
C ALA A 52 -12.66 -1.30 12.94
N GLY A 53 -13.27 -0.28 13.55
CA GLY A 53 -14.04 -0.40 14.77
C GLY A 53 -15.29 -1.28 14.60
N LEU A 54 -15.94 -1.21 13.44
CA LEU A 54 -17.06 -2.10 13.11
C LEU A 54 -16.57 -3.54 12.95
N GLN A 55 -15.48 -3.76 12.21
CA GLN A 55 -14.91 -5.10 12.02
C GLN A 55 -14.52 -5.74 13.36
N LEU A 56 -13.92 -4.98 14.27
CA LEU A 56 -13.59 -5.44 15.62
C LEU A 56 -14.83 -5.91 16.40
N ARG A 57 -15.94 -5.17 16.33
CA ARG A 57 -17.18 -5.48 17.07
C ARG A 57 -17.93 -6.67 16.48
N GLU A 58 -18.01 -6.75 15.15
CA GLU A 58 -18.76 -7.80 14.45
C GLU A 58 -18.00 -9.13 14.37
N ASN A 59 -16.69 -9.14 14.66
CA ASN A 59 -15.84 -10.32 14.56
C ASN A 59 -15.04 -10.61 15.85
N PRO A 60 -15.68 -10.70 17.03
CA PRO A 60 -15.00 -10.68 18.33
C PRO A 60 -14.08 -11.88 18.62
N ILE A 61 -14.18 -12.96 17.83
CA ILE A 61 -13.34 -14.16 17.99
C ILE A 61 -12.40 -14.39 16.80
N TYR A 62 -12.48 -13.58 15.76
CA TYR A 62 -11.79 -13.85 14.50
C TYR A 62 -10.27 -13.74 14.66
N TYR A 63 -9.81 -12.63 15.24
CA TYR A 63 -8.38 -12.41 15.47
C TYR A 63 -7.80 -13.44 16.44
N SER A 64 -8.46 -13.69 17.57
CA SER A 64 -8.01 -14.67 18.56
C SER A 64 -7.94 -16.08 17.98
N THR A 65 -8.88 -16.44 17.08
CA THR A 65 -8.86 -17.74 16.38
C THR A 65 -7.72 -17.83 15.38
N LEU A 66 -7.42 -16.76 14.64
CA LEU A 66 -6.25 -16.74 13.75
C LEU A 66 -4.95 -16.91 14.54
N ILE A 67 -4.80 -16.20 15.65
CA ILE A 67 -3.62 -16.33 16.51
C ILE A 67 -3.53 -17.74 17.08
N SER A 68 -4.59 -18.29 17.69
CA SER A 68 -4.54 -19.61 18.30
C SER A 68 -4.24 -20.74 17.31
N THR A 69 -4.69 -20.61 16.06
CA THR A 69 -4.56 -21.68 15.05
C THR A 69 -3.34 -21.51 14.13
N LYS A 70 -2.81 -20.30 13.96
CA LYS A 70 -1.79 -20.01 12.94
C LYS A 70 -0.46 -19.53 13.48
N ILE A 71 -0.38 -18.99 14.70
CA ILE A 71 0.82 -18.28 15.17
C ILE A 71 2.07 -19.15 15.27
N SER A 72 1.89 -20.45 15.51
CA SER A 72 2.95 -21.47 15.62
C SER A 72 3.36 -22.08 14.28
N ILE A 73 2.66 -21.76 13.18
CA ILE A 73 2.97 -22.30 11.85
C ILE A 73 4.07 -21.47 11.23
N GLU A 74 5.21 -22.11 10.96
CA GLU A 74 6.34 -21.47 10.29
C GLU A 74 6.19 -21.57 8.76
N THR A 75 6.31 -20.43 8.08
CA THR A 75 6.27 -20.33 6.62
C THR A 75 7.41 -19.42 6.13
N SER A 76 7.62 -19.35 4.80
CA SER A 76 8.53 -18.35 4.22
C SER A 76 8.14 -16.93 4.61
N VAL A 77 6.83 -16.65 4.68
CA VAL A 77 6.26 -15.38 5.10
C VAL A 77 6.56 -15.07 6.56
N THR A 78 6.36 -16.02 7.50
CA THR A 78 6.64 -15.76 8.91
C THR A 78 8.13 -15.52 9.17
N ARG A 79 9.03 -16.22 8.47
CA ARG A 79 10.48 -15.95 8.54
C ARG A 79 10.83 -14.55 8.04
N GLN A 80 10.16 -14.09 6.98
CA GLN A 80 10.37 -12.74 6.47
C GLN A 80 9.88 -11.69 7.48
N ILE A 81 8.72 -11.91 8.09
CA ILE A 81 8.21 -11.09 9.20
C ILE A 81 9.27 -11.03 10.31
N ASP A 82 9.77 -12.18 10.77
CA ASP A 82 10.74 -12.27 11.88
C ASP A 82 12.02 -11.48 11.60
N ARG A 83 12.53 -11.50 10.37
CA ARG A 83 13.67 -10.65 9.97
C ARG A 83 13.34 -9.16 10.04
N ASP A 84 12.11 -8.78 9.71
CA ASP A 84 11.68 -7.39 9.65
C ASP A 84 11.39 -6.79 11.03
N LEU A 85 11.02 -7.61 12.01
CA LEU A 85 10.78 -7.15 13.38
C LEU A 85 11.99 -6.41 13.95
N HIS A 86 13.20 -6.96 13.80
CA HIS A 86 14.43 -6.39 14.35
C HIS A 86 14.77 -5.00 13.78
N ARG A 87 14.35 -4.72 12.54
CA ARG A 87 14.55 -3.43 11.87
C ARG A 87 13.34 -2.50 11.96
N THR A 88 12.29 -2.90 12.68
CA THR A 88 11.08 -2.07 12.84
C THR A 88 11.27 -1.08 13.99
N PHE A 89 11.59 0.16 13.66
CA PHE A 89 11.83 1.25 14.62
C PHE A 89 12.84 0.88 15.73
N PRO A 90 14.07 0.46 15.37
CA PRO A 90 15.06 -0.06 16.32
C PRO A 90 15.46 0.96 17.41
N ASN A 91 15.25 2.26 17.15
CA ASN A 91 15.60 3.35 18.06
C ASN A 91 14.38 3.87 18.86
N GLU A 92 13.19 3.27 18.76
CA GLU A 92 12.02 3.66 19.55
C GLU A 92 11.83 2.71 20.75
N ASN A 93 12.01 3.21 21.97
CA ASN A 93 11.93 2.43 23.23
C ASN A 93 10.61 1.65 23.42
N PHE A 94 9.56 1.99 22.65
CA PHE A 94 8.32 1.23 22.66
C PHE A 94 8.57 -0.25 22.33
N PHE A 95 9.47 -0.56 21.40
CA PHE A 95 9.73 -1.93 20.96
C PHE A 95 10.81 -2.67 21.76
N ASP A 96 11.43 -2.05 22.76
CA ASP A 96 12.33 -2.74 23.71
C ASP A 96 11.58 -3.81 24.52
N ARG A 97 10.27 -3.64 24.68
CA ARG A 97 9.41 -4.61 25.37
C ARG A 97 9.11 -5.78 24.46
N LYS A 98 9.54 -6.98 24.87
CA LYS A 98 9.25 -8.24 24.17
C LYS A 98 7.76 -8.43 23.87
N THR A 99 6.87 -8.03 24.77
CA THR A 99 5.41 -8.10 24.57
C THR A 99 4.95 -7.28 23.36
N HIS A 100 5.51 -6.09 23.13
CA HIS A 100 5.16 -5.27 21.98
C HIS A 100 5.73 -5.84 20.67
N MET A 101 6.95 -6.40 20.69
CA MET A 101 7.49 -7.13 19.53
C MET A 101 6.67 -8.37 19.19
N THR A 102 6.22 -9.12 20.21
CA THR A 102 5.31 -10.26 20.02
C THR A 102 3.97 -9.82 19.43
N ALA A 103 3.36 -8.75 19.95
CA ALA A 103 2.12 -8.21 19.41
C ALA A 103 2.27 -7.73 17.95
N LEU A 104 3.37 -7.06 17.61
CA LEU A 104 3.70 -6.67 16.23
C LEU A 104 3.78 -7.91 15.31
N ARG A 105 4.52 -8.94 15.74
CA ARG A 105 4.61 -10.22 15.01
C ARG A 105 3.23 -10.84 14.82
N ASN A 106 2.44 -10.94 15.89
CA ASN A 106 1.12 -11.56 15.88
C ASN A 106 0.20 -10.89 14.85
N VAL A 107 0.14 -9.56 14.83
CA VAL A 107 -0.66 -8.81 13.86
C VAL A 107 -0.23 -9.11 12.42
N LEU A 108 1.07 -9.07 12.13
CA LEU A 108 1.59 -9.31 10.78
C LEU A 108 1.35 -10.75 10.32
N VAL A 109 1.55 -11.73 11.21
CA VAL A 109 1.26 -13.14 10.92
C VAL A 109 -0.23 -13.32 10.68
N ALA A 110 -1.09 -12.84 11.57
CA ALA A 110 -2.54 -12.94 11.41
C ALA A 110 -3.01 -12.31 10.10
N TYR A 111 -2.46 -11.14 9.74
CA TYR A 111 -2.80 -10.47 8.47
C TYR A 111 -2.40 -11.30 7.26
N SER A 112 -1.21 -11.92 7.29
CA SER A 112 -0.76 -12.79 6.19
C SER A 112 -1.67 -14.00 5.94
N TRP A 113 -2.36 -14.48 6.98
CA TRP A 113 -3.36 -15.55 6.86
C TRP A 113 -4.74 -15.03 6.49
N ARG A 114 -5.10 -13.81 6.90
CA ARG A 114 -6.35 -13.17 6.51
C ARG A 114 -6.40 -12.92 5.00
N ASN A 115 -5.31 -12.40 4.43
CA ASN A 115 -5.22 -12.09 3.02
C ASN A 115 -3.98 -12.77 2.39
N PRO A 116 -4.07 -14.07 2.02
CA PRO A 116 -2.94 -14.82 1.51
C PRO A 116 -2.38 -14.33 0.17
N SER A 117 -3.17 -13.58 -0.63
CA SER A 117 -2.69 -13.00 -1.89
C SER A 117 -1.74 -11.81 -1.66
N VAL A 118 -1.93 -11.09 -0.55
CA VAL A 118 -0.96 -10.11 -0.06
C VAL A 118 0.13 -10.80 0.75
N GLY A 119 -0.25 -11.72 1.63
CA GLY A 119 0.65 -12.36 2.59
C GLY A 119 1.34 -11.31 3.46
N TYR A 120 2.64 -11.15 3.27
CA TYR A 120 3.42 -10.09 3.91
C TYR A 120 4.28 -9.37 2.88
N CYS A 121 4.07 -8.06 2.76
CA CYS A 121 4.96 -7.18 2.05
C CYS A 121 5.80 -6.37 3.05
N GLN A 122 7.09 -6.24 2.76
CA GLN A 122 7.96 -5.37 3.54
C GLN A 122 7.47 -3.92 3.48
N GLY A 123 7.30 -3.31 4.64
CA GLY A 123 6.61 -2.02 4.79
C GLY A 123 5.40 -2.10 5.72
N LEU A 124 4.69 -3.24 5.71
CA LEU A 124 3.54 -3.46 6.60
C LEU A 124 3.96 -3.42 8.08
N ASN A 125 5.16 -3.91 8.40
CA ASN A 125 5.75 -3.83 9.73
C ASN A 125 5.83 -2.39 10.27
N PHE A 126 6.16 -1.41 9.43
CA PHE A 126 6.21 0.00 9.85
C PHE A 126 4.82 0.60 10.03
N ILE A 127 3.84 0.19 9.23
CA ILE A 127 2.43 0.62 9.40
C ILE A 127 1.89 0.10 10.73
N VAL A 128 2.01 -1.21 10.98
CA VAL A 128 1.55 -1.82 12.24
C VAL A 128 2.31 -1.27 13.44
N GLY A 129 3.64 -1.19 13.34
CA GLY A 129 4.46 -0.67 14.42
C GLY A 129 4.06 0.77 14.77
N ARG A 130 3.80 1.61 13.78
CA ARG A 130 3.37 2.99 14.03
C ARG A 130 1.97 3.05 14.66
N LEU A 131 0.99 2.25 14.20
CA LEU A 131 -0.33 2.14 14.84
C LEU A 131 -0.19 1.78 16.34
N MET A 132 0.63 0.79 16.68
CA MET A 132 0.85 0.39 18.06
C MET A 132 1.51 1.49 18.91
N THR A 133 2.49 2.22 18.37
CA THR A 133 3.12 3.35 19.08
C THR A 133 2.18 4.55 19.30
N ILE A 134 1.08 4.61 18.53
CA ILE A 134 -0.05 5.56 18.70
C ILE A 134 -1.07 5.00 19.71
N GLY A 135 -0.90 3.80 20.26
CA GLY A 135 -1.75 3.26 21.33
C GLY A 135 -2.95 2.46 20.85
N PHE A 136 -2.94 2.00 19.60
CA PHE A 136 -3.83 0.91 19.18
C PHE A 136 -3.39 -0.38 19.87
N SER A 137 -4.37 -1.17 20.33
CA SER A 137 -4.14 -2.53 20.83
C SER A 137 -3.68 -3.43 19.69
N GLU A 138 -3.25 -4.64 20.04
CA GLU A 138 -2.86 -5.66 19.07
C GLU A 138 -3.97 -5.94 18.05
N GLU A 139 -5.19 -6.24 18.51
CA GLU A 139 -6.32 -6.54 17.63
C GLU A 139 -6.85 -5.29 16.89
N GLU A 140 -6.86 -4.12 17.53
CA GLU A 140 -7.23 -2.88 16.84
C GLU A 140 -6.25 -2.57 15.70
N SER A 141 -4.95 -2.82 15.90
CA SER A 141 -3.93 -2.63 14.87
C SER A 141 -4.12 -3.59 13.69
N PHE A 142 -4.57 -4.82 13.96
CA PHE A 142 -4.92 -5.79 12.92
C PHE A 142 -6.07 -5.31 12.04
N TRP A 143 -7.16 -4.82 12.63
CA TRP A 143 -8.30 -4.33 11.85
C TRP A 143 -8.00 -3.03 11.11
N MET A 144 -7.21 -2.13 11.71
CA MET A 144 -6.72 -0.94 11.02
C MET A 144 -5.85 -1.29 9.81
N LEU A 145 -4.93 -2.25 9.96
CA LEU A 145 -4.10 -2.73 8.85
C LEU A 145 -4.98 -3.30 7.71
N SER A 146 -5.98 -4.10 8.06
CA SER A 146 -6.94 -4.64 7.09
C SER A 146 -7.64 -3.53 6.30
N GLN A 147 -8.17 -2.50 6.96
CA GLN A 147 -8.81 -1.39 6.24
C GLN A 147 -7.83 -0.59 5.38
N ILE A 148 -6.61 -0.34 5.88
CA ILE A 148 -5.59 0.38 5.12
C ILE A 148 -5.26 -0.34 3.81
N VAL A 149 -5.01 -1.65 3.88
CA VAL A 149 -4.58 -2.46 2.73
C VAL A 149 -5.75 -2.79 1.79
N GLU A 150 -6.91 -3.17 2.34
CA GLU A 150 -8.03 -3.70 1.56
C GLU A 150 -8.98 -2.61 1.04
N THR A 151 -8.96 -1.41 1.62
CA THR A 151 -9.96 -0.36 1.31
C THR A 151 -9.36 0.98 0.91
N TYR A 152 -8.27 1.43 1.56
CA TYR A 152 -7.75 2.78 1.32
C TYR A 152 -6.68 2.83 0.22
N LEU A 153 -5.85 1.81 0.11
CA LEU A 153 -4.79 1.71 -0.89
C LEU A 153 -5.30 1.03 -2.17
N PRO A 154 -4.70 1.33 -3.33
CA PRO A 154 -5.07 0.69 -4.59
C PRO A 154 -4.97 -0.85 -4.53
N LEU A 155 -5.66 -1.52 -5.44
CA LEU A 155 -5.45 -2.95 -5.68
C LEU A 155 -3.98 -3.23 -6.04
N ASP A 156 -3.53 -4.43 -5.70
CA ASP A 156 -2.18 -4.93 -6.00
C ASP A 156 -1.03 -4.11 -5.40
N TYR A 157 -1.32 -3.24 -4.43
CA TYR A 157 -0.31 -2.40 -3.79
C TYR A 157 0.69 -3.22 -2.98
N PHE A 158 0.23 -4.31 -2.35
CA PHE A 158 1.06 -5.16 -1.49
C PHE A 158 1.24 -6.61 -1.99
N SER A 159 0.50 -7.06 -3.01
CA SER A 159 0.65 -8.41 -3.59
C SER A 159 1.80 -8.46 -4.60
N ILE A 160 1.59 -7.90 -5.79
CA ILE A 160 2.55 -7.91 -6.91
C ILE A 160 3.25 -6.55 -7.13
N MET A 161 3.00 -5.56 -6.27
CA MET A 161 3.52 -4.18 -6.32
C MET A 161 3.11 -3.35 -7.54
N THR A 162 2.29 -3.86 -8.46
CA THR A 162 1.84 -3.11 -9.64
C THR A 162 1.18 -1.79 -9.25
N GLY A 163 0.35 -1.78 -8.20
CA GLY A 163 -0.27 -0.56 -7.69
C GLY A 163 0.74 0.50 -7.23
N VAL A 164 1.87 0.08 -6.65
CA VAL A 164 2.95 0.99 -6.23
C VAL A 164 3.64 1.58 -7.45
N ILE A 165 3.98 0.75 -8.44
CA ILE A 165 4.66 1.20 -9.67
C ILE A 165 3.78 2.20 -10.43
N VAL A 166 2.47 1.94 -10.54
CA VAL A 166 1.50 2.88 -11.10
C VAL A 166 1.53 4.21 -10.34
N ASP A 167 1.45 4.17 -9.02
CA ASP A 167 1.50 5.38 -8.20
C ASP A 167 2.84 6.13 -8.33
N GLN A 168 3.96 5.44 -8.54
CA GLN A 168 5.26 6.08 -8.82
C GLN A 168 5.27 6.80 -10.16
N LYS A 169 4.68 6.23 -11.21
CA LYS A 169 4.54 6.88 -12.52
C LYS A 169 3.62 8.11 -12.42
N VAL A 170 2.50 7.97 -11.72
CA VAL A 170 1.58 9.09 -11.40
C VAL A 170 2.35 10.19 -10.66
N PHE A 171 3.13 9.85 -9.64
CA PHE A 171 3.92 10.82 -8.90
C PHE A 171 4.98 11.49 -9.78
N GLY A 172 5.70 10.74 -10.62
CA GLY A 172 6.67 11.29 -11.57
C GLY A 172 6.04 12.34 -12.50
N PHE A 173 4.87 12.05 -13.04
CA PHE A 173 4.10 13.01 -13.84
C PHE A 173 3.73 14.27 -13.03
N LEU A 174 3.18 14.10 -11.83
CA LEU A 174 2.82 15.21 -10.95
C LEU A 174 4.05 16.04 -10.55
N LEU A 175 5.19 15.41 -10.31
CA LEU A 175 6.45 16.05 -9.96
C LEU A 175 6.91 16.97 -11.09
N GLN A 176 6.91 16.48 -12.33
CA GLN A 176 7.27 17.29 -13.50
C GLN A 176 6.30 18.46 -13.69
N LYS A 177 4.99 18.23 -13.54
CA LYS A 177 3.96 19.28 -13.72
C LYS A 177 3.95 20.33 -12.63
N LYS A 178 4.15 19.94 -11.37
CA LYS A 178 4.00 20.84 -10.22
C LYS A 178 5.31 21.42 -9.71
N LEU A 179 6.42 20.69 -9.84
CA LEU A 179 7.75 21.10 -9.36
C LEU A 179 8.82 20.84 -10.43
N GLY A 180 8.55 21.20 -11.68
CA GLY A 180 9.41 20.88 -12.82
C GLY A 180 10.88 21.31 -12.71
N ARG A 181 11.19 22.38 -11.96
CA ARG A 181 12.60 22.75 -11.67
C ARG A 181 13.31 21.70 -10.81
N ILE A 182 12.62 21.12 -9.84
CA ILE A 182 13.14 20.06 -8.98
C ILE A 182 13.24 18.76 -9.76
N ALA A 183 12.20 18.43 -10.56
CA ALA A 183 12.22 17.27 -11.44
C ALA A 183 13.47 17.29 -12.36
N LYS A 184 13.64 18.36 -13.13
CA LYS A 184 14.80 18.54 -14.03
C LYS A 184 16.15 18.50 -13.31
N HIS A 185 16.21 18.97 -12.07
CA HIS A 185 17.45 18.92 -11.29
C HIS A 185 17.78 17.49 -10.87
N LEU A 186 16.80 16.77 -10.31
CA LEU A 186 16.96 15.37 -9.93
C LEU A 186 17.26 14.48 -11.15
N ASP A 187 16.63 14.75 -12.30
CA ASP A 187 16.88 14.02 -13.55
C ASP A 187 18.35 14.19 -14.02
N ARG A 188 18.92 15.39 -13.89
CA ARG A 188 20.35 15.64 -14.20
C ARG A 188 21.31 14.93 -13.26
N LEU A 189 20.88 14.74 -12.01
CA LEU A 189 21.62 13.94 -11.02
C LEU A 189 21.32 12.44 -11.16
N GLU A 190 20.50 12.03 -12.13
CA GLU A 190 20.05 10.66 -12.35
C GLU A 190 19.27 10.04 -11.19
N ILE A 191 18.63 10.87 -10.36
CA ILE A 191 17.79 10.44 -9.24
C ILE A 191 16.37 10.19 -9.73
N ASP A 192 16.07 8.93 -10.02
CA ASP A 192 14.72 8.51 -10.38
C ASP A 192 13.75 8.65 -9.19
N PRO A 193 12.52 9.18 -9.38
CA PRO A 193 11.55 9.31 -8.30
C PRO A 193 11.24 8.02 -7.55
N SER A 194 11.32 6.86 -8.20
CA SER A 194 11.10 5.56 -7.56
C SER A 194 12.06 5.31 -6.39
N LEU A 195 13.29 5.82 -6.45
CA LEU A 195 14.32 5.58 -5.43
C LEU A 195 13.92 6.04 -4.01
N TYR A 196 13.16 7.11 -3.89
CA TYR A 196 12.70 7.64 -2.60
C TYR A 196 11.19 7.43 -2.36
N THR A 197 10.39 7.30 -3.42
CA THR A 197 8.94 7.17 -3.28
C THR A 197 8.47 5.76 -2.90
N VAL A 198 9.23 4.69 -3.19
CA VAL A 198 8.86 3.33 -2.74
C VAL A 198 8.57 3.35 -1.25
N GLN A 199 9.56 3.77 -0.45
CA GLN A 199 9.46 3.76 1.00
C GLN A 199 8.38 4.71 1.50
N TRP A 200 8.30 5.92 0.94
CA TRP A 200 7.30 6.92 1.33
C TRP A 200 5.88 6.42 1.15
N LEU A 201 5.58 5.79 0.02
CA LEU A 201 4.22 5.39 -0.32
C LEU A 201 3.86 4.03 0.28
N VAL A 202 4.72 3.02 0.16
CA VAL A 202 4.51 1.66 0.70
C VAL A 202 4.36 1.70 2.22
N CYS A 203 5.19 2.48 2.92
CA CYS A 203 5.09 2.61 4.37
C CYS A 203 4.15 3.73 4.81
N MET A 204 3.48 4.43 3.88
CA MET A 204 2.63 5.60 4.17
C MET A 204 3.34 6.64 5.06
N PHE A 205 4.63 6.87 4.79
CA PHE A 205 5.56 7.69 5.55
C PHE A 205 5.81 7.28 7.02
N ALA A 206 5.29 6.14 7.48
CA ALA A 206 5.42 5.69 8.87
C ALA A 206 6.87 5.54 9.33
N TYR A 207 7.74 5.12 8.39
CA TYR A 207 9.18 4.99 8.58
C TYR A 207 9.95 6.31 8.38
N SER A 208 9.46 7.17 7.49
CA SER A 208 10.17 8.38 7.05
C SER A 208 9.99 9.56 8.01
N PHE A 209 8.87 9.63 8.73
CA PHE A 209 8.56 10.73 9.62
C PHE A 209 8.53 10.32 11.11
N PRO A 210 8.81 11.26 12.04
CA PRO A 210 8.53 11.07 13.45
C PRO A 210 7.04 10.84 13.72
N LYS A 211 6.70 10.13 14.81
CA LYS A 211 5.32 9.77 15.20
C LYS A 211 4.32 10.93 15.10
N ALA A 212 4.70 12.10 15.63
CA ALA A 212 3.84 13.28 15.64
C ALA A 212 3.44 13.74 14.23
N VAL A 213 4.36 13.66 13.27
CA VAL A 213 4.10 14.02 11.87
C VAL A 213 3.28 12.93 11.18
N VAL A 214 3.62 11.65 11.39
CA VAL A 214 2.85 10.54 10.81
C VAL A 214 1.38 10.61 11.22
N MET A 215 1.08 10.87 12.51
CA MET A 215 -0.31 11.01 12.96
C MET A 215 -1.09 12.05 12.16
N ARG A 216 -0.46 13.19 11.85
CA ARG A 216 -1.10 14.28 11.11
C ARG A 216 -1.21 13.99 9.62
N VAL A 217 -0.24 13.28 9.04
CA VAL A 217 -0.33 12.77 7.66
C VAL A 217 -1.48 11.77 7.55
N TRP A 218 -1.61 10.87 8.53
CA TRP A 218 -2.66 9.84 8.54
C TRP A 218 -4.05 10.42 8.83
N ASP A 219 -4.16 11.47 9.64
CA ASP A 219 -5.41 12.21 9.83
C ASP A 219 -6.00 12.68 8.49
N LEU A 220 -5.17 13.22 7.59
CA LEU A 220 -5.62 13.65 6.26
C LEU A 220 -5.73 12.50 5.26
N PHE A 221 -4.90 11.46 5.36
CA PHE A 221 -5.06 10.25 4.57
C PHE A 221 -6.40 9.58 4.81
N PHE A 222 -6.86 9.44 6.06
CA PHE A 222 -8.13 8.77 6.32
C PHE A 222 -9.36 9.58 5.88
N VAL A 223 -9.20 10.89 5.63
CA VAL A 223 -10.25 11.78 5.09
C VAL A 223 -10.21 11.87 3.58
N GLU A 224 -9.03 12.06 3.01
CA GLU A 224 -8.82 12.35 1.57
C GLU A 224 -8.45 11.10 0.76
N GLY A 225 -8.24 9.97 1.43
CA GLY A 225 -7.78 8.72 0.85
C GLY A 225 -6.31 8.73 0.43
N SER A 226 -5.93 7.72 -0.36
CA SER A 226 -4.55 7.53 -0.84
C SER A 226 -3.99 8.69 -1.67
N THR A 227 -4.86 9.56 -2.21
CA THR A 227 -4.42 10.76 -2.95
C THR A 227 -3.60 11.73 -2.10
N PHE A 228 -3.82 11.74 -0.78
CA PHE A 228 -3.07 12.60 0.13
C PHE A 228 -1.58 12.25 0.19
N LEU A 229 -1.22 10.98 -0.05
CA LEU A 229 0.20 10.56 -0.07
C LEU A 229 0.99 11.31 -1.15
N PHE A 230 0.37 11.58 -2.31
CA PHE A 230 0.99 12.40 -3.36
C PHE A 230 1.16 13.86 -2.92
N LYS A 231 0.15 14.45 -2.26
CA LYS A 231 0.25 15.82 -1.72
C LYS A 231 1.36 15.92 -0.68
N CYS A 232 1.47 14.92 0.18
CA CYS A 232 2.51 14.82 1.20
C CYS A 232 3.91 14.74 0.54
N ALA A 233 4.09 13.86 -0.45
CA ALA A 233 5.35 13.72 -1.18
C ALA A 233 5.76 15.01 -1.92
N LEU A 234 4.82 15.66 -2.63
CA LEU A 234 5.05 16.94 -3.29
C LEU A 234 5.34 18.06 -2.28
N GLY A 235 4.62 18.09 -1.16
CA GLY A 235 4.84 19.03 -0.07
C GLY A 235 6.23 18.89 0.55
N LEU A 236 6.68 17.65 0.76
CA LEU A 236 8.01 17.34 1.27
C LEU A 236 9.12 17.84 0.33
N LEU A 237 9.02 17.52 -0.97
CA LEU A 237 9.93 18.06 -1.98
C LEU A 237 9.89 19.58 -2.05
N TRP A 238 8.70 20.18 -1.91
CA TRP A 238 8.57 21.62 -1.86
C TRP A 238 9.32 22.20 -0.66
N LEU A 239 9.21 21.62 0.54
CA LEU A 239 9.95 22.10 1.71
C LEU A 239 11.47 22.06 1.47
N PHE A 240 11.96 20.99 0.85
CA PHE A 240 13.38 20.76 0.62
C PHE A 240 13.95 21.42 -0.63
N ARG A 241 13.11 22.01 -1.47
CA ARG A 241 13.46 22.54 -2.80
C ARG A 241 14.70 23.43 -2.83
N LYS A 242 14.95 24.23 -1.79
CA LYS A 242 16.09 25.16 -1.72
C LYS A 242 17.42 24.43 -1.54
N GLU A 243 17.41 23.35 -0.77
CA GLU A 243 18.61 22.55 -0.50
C GLU A 243 18.85 21.54 -1.63
N ILE A 244 17.80 20.89 -2.13
CA ILE A 244 17.90 19.94 -3.25
C ILE A 244 18.64 20.56 -4.45
N VAL A 245 18.34 21.81 -4.81
CA VAL A 245 18.96 22.50 -5.96
C VAL A 245 20.44 22.81 -5.75
N LYS A 246 20.94 22.82 -4.50
CA LYS A 246 22.35 23.05 -4.19
C LYS A 246 23.19 21.78 -4.30
N ILE A 247 22.55 20.61 -4.18
CA ILE A 247 23.23 19.31 -4.27
C ILE A 247 23.67 19.07 -5.71
N LYS A 248 24.89 18.54 -5.88
CA LYS A 248 25.56 18.44 -7.18
C LYS A 248 25.85 17.01 -7.63
N ASP A 249 25.76 16.03 -6.73
CA ASP A 249 26.05 14.63 -7.02
C ASP A 249 24.90 13.72 -6.58
N PHE A 250 24.92 12.50 -7.13
CA PHE A 250 23.89 11.48 -6.90
C PHE A 250 23.85 11.02 -5.44
N ASN A 251 24.99 10.78 -4.79
CA ASN A 251 25.04 10.16 -3.47
C ASN A 251 24.49 11.11 -2.40
N ASP A 252 24.89 12.38 -2.44
CA ASP A 252 24.38 13.41 -1.54
C ASP A 252 22.87 13.61 -1.74
N ALA A 253 22.40 13.60 -3.00
CA ALA A 253 20.98 13.77 -3.30
C ALA A 253 20.17 12.58 -2.79
N PHE A 254 20.62 11.35 -3.06
CA PHE A 254 19.98 10.13 -2.59
C PHE A 254 19.90 10.11 -1.05
N THR A 255 21.03 10.33 -0.38
CA THR A 255 21.12 10.34 1.09
C THR A 255 20.23 11.42 1.71
N TYR A 256 20.21 12.61 1.10
CA TYR A 256 19.36 13.71 1.55
C TYR A 256 17.87 13.37 1.42
N MET A 257 17.46 12.79 0.28
CA MET A 257 16.08 12.40 0.02
C MET A 257 15.59 11.30 0.97
N GLU A 258 16.46 10.35 1.31
CA GLU A 258 16.14 9.25 2.21
C GLU A 258 15.99 9.72 3.67
N ASN A 259 16.94 10.52 4.16
CA ASN A 259 17.08 10.75 5.61
C ASN A 259 16.48 12.08 6.10
N ASN A 260 16.33 13.09 5.24
CA ASN A 260 16.00 14.44 5.71
C ASN A 260 14.55 14.59 6.18
N SER A 261 13.64 13.73 5.74
CA SER A 261 12.25 13.67 6.21
C SER A 261 12.15 13.43 7.72
N ARG A 262 13.05 12.63 8.29
CA ARG A 262 13.09 12.31 9.73
C ARG A 262 13.35 13.52 10.62
N LYS A 263 13.98 14.57 10.08
CA LYS A 263 14.30 15.81 10.81
C LYS A 263 13.09 16.74 10.95
N ILE A 264 12.00 16.48 10.22
CA ILE A 264 10.79 17.30 10.32
C ILE A 264 10.01 16.87 11.57
N VAL A 265 10.10 17.66 12.63
CA VAL A 265 9.38 17.42 13.90
C VAL A 265 8.07 18.19 14.01
N ASN A 266 7.91 19.29 13.25
CA ASN A 266 6.69 20.10 13.25
C ASN A 266 5.74 19.63 12.13
N PRO A 267 4.61 18.98 12.46
CA PRO A 267 3.67 18.50 11.45
C PRO A 267 3.04 19.61 10.62
N ALA A 268 2.86 20.81 11.19
CA ALA A 268 2.25 21.93 10.50
C ALA A 268 2.99 22.29 9.21
N LEU A 269 4.33 22.20 9.20
CA LEU A 269 5.15 22.45 8.02
C LEU A 269 4.78 21.51 6.86
N VAL A 270 4.62 20.21 7.15
CA VAL A 270 4.26 19.20 6.15
C VAL A 270 2.84 19.45 5.66
N LEU A 271 1.89 19.70 6.57
CA LEU A 271 0.50 19.91 6.21
C LEU A 271 0.30 21.20 5.40
N GLU A 272 0.93 22.30 5.78
CA GLU A 272 0.87 23.57 5.04
C GLU A 272 1.51 23.44 3.66
N ALA A 273 2.60 22.69 3.54
CA ALA A 273 3.24 22.41 2.26
C ALA A 273 2.34 21.56 1.36
N ALA A 274 1.80 20.44 1.89
CA ALA A 274 0.92 19.52 1.17
C ALA A 274 -0.40 20.19 0.71
N ASN A 275 -0.94 21.11 1.50
CA ASN A 275 -2.22 21.79 1.21
C ASN A 275 -2.11 23.02 0.32
N LYS A 276 -0.93 23.32 -0.24
CA LYS A 276 -0.77 24.43 -1.19
C LYS A 276 -1.73 24.28 -2.36
N ARG A 277 -2.27 25.41 -2.82
CA ARG A 277 -3.23 25.46 -3.95
C ARG A 277 -2.75 24.71 -5.19
N MET A 278 -1.45 24.76 -5.48
CA MET A 278 -0.84 24.09 -6.63
C MET A 278 -0.86 22.55 -6.55
N PHE A 279 -0.95 21.97 -5.35
CA PHE A 279 -1.02 20.52 -5.12
C PHE A 279 -2.46 20.01 -4.93
N ARG A 280 -3.46 20.86 -5.14
CA ARG A 280 -4.85 20.41 -5.19
C ARG A 280 -5.09 19.65 -6.49
N PHE A 281 -5.69 18.47 -6.36
CA PHE A 281 -6.13 17.66 -7.49
C PHE A 281 -7.63 17.90 -7.73
N LYS A 282 -8.02 17.94 -8.99
CA LYS A 282 -9.42 17.98 -9.39
C LYS A 282 -10.03 16.58 -9.20
N GLY A 283 -11.34 16.51 -8.96
CA GLY A 283 -12.03 15.23 -8.76
C GLY A 283 -11.79 14.29 -9.95
N GLY A 284 -11.50 13.02 -9.67
CA GLY A 284 -11.20 12.00 -10.70
C GLY A 284 -9.77 12.02 -11.24
N MET A 285 -9.04 13.15 -11.20
CA MET A 285 -7.73 13.30 -11.85
C MET A 285 -6.72 12.18 -11.52
N ILE A 286 -6.60 11.83 -10.23
CA ILE A 286 -5.66 10.78 -9.80
C ILE A 286 -6.13 9.39 -10.26
N SER A 287 -7.44 9.14 -10.27
CA SER A 287 -8.02 7.89 -10.77
C SER A 287 -7.75 7.73 -12.26
N ASP A 288 -7.95 8.80 -13.04
CA ASP A 288 -7.70 8.81 -14.48
C ASP A 288 -6.23 8.58 -14.80
N LEU A 289 -5.31 9.22 -14.05
CA LEU A 289 -3.88 8.99 -14.20
C LEU A 289 -3.51 7.55 -13.83
N ARG A 290 -4.05 7.00 -12.75
CA ARG A 290 -3.83 5.59 -12.35
C ARG A 290 -4.27 4.63 -13.45
N ALA A 291 -5.47 4.81 -14.02
CA ALA A 291 -5.97 3.98 -15.10
C ALA A 291 -5.04 4.02 -16.33
N LYS A 292 -4.63 5.22 -16.75
CA LYS A 292 -3.72 5.39 -17.90
C LYS A 292 -2.35 4.77 -17.67
N PHE A 293 -1.74 5.00 -16.50
CA PHE A 293 -0.42 4.43 -16.20
C PHE A 293 -0.48 2.93 -15.94
N ARG A 294 -1.62 2.38 -15.48
CA ARG A 294 -1.83 0.94 -15.36
C ARG A 294 -1.69 0.24 -16.70
N GLU A 295 -2.34 0.74 -17.75
CA GLU A 295 -2.20 0.16 -19.11
C GLU A 295 -0.73 0.14 -19.60
N VAL A 296 0.04 1.16 -19.25
CA VAL A 296 1.46 1.25 -19.61
C VAL A 296 2.28 0.22 -18.82
N VAL A 297 2.08 0.16 -17.51
CA VAL A 297 2.80 -0.77 -16.63
C VAL A 297 2.48 -2.22 -16.96
N ASP A 298 1.22 -2.55 -17.25
CA ASP A 298 0.82 -3.91 -17.60
C ASP A 298 1.50 -4.35 -18.92
N LYS A 299 1.53 -3.49 -19.95
CA LYS A 299 2.29 -3.76 -21.19
C LYS A 299 3.80 -3.88 -20.97
N GLU A 300 4.36 -3.07 -20.08
CA GLU A 300 5.77 -3.15 -19.69
C GLU A 300 6.09 -4.49 -19.02
N ILE A 301 5.19 -5.00 -18.17
CA ILE A 301 5.30 -6.33 -17.57
C ILE A 301 5.18 -7.41 -18.65
N ASP A 302 4.13 -7.40 -19.46
CA ASP A 302 3.88 -8.44 -20.47
C ASP A 302 5.05 -8.56 -21.47
N SER A 303 5.61 -7.44 -21.93
CA SER A 303 6.75 -7.42 -22.86
C SER A 303 8.09 -7.87 -22.28
N HIS A 304 8.23 -7.90 -20.96
CA HIS A 304 9.48 -8.28 -20.28
C HIS A 304 9.42 -9.67 -19.64
N TYR A 305 8.24 -10.28 -19.58
CA TYR A 305 8.01 -11.62 -19.07
C TYR A 305 7.25 -12.46 -20.12
N ASP A 306 7.83 -12.59 -21.32
CA ASP A 306 7.37 -13.50 -22.40
C ASP A 306 7.17 -14.96 -21.92
N ASP A 307 7.73 -15.32 -20.76
CA ASP A 307 7.62 -16.65 -20.14
C ASP A 307 6.34 -16.86 -19.30
N ILE A 308 5.45 -15.87 -19.19
CA ILE A 308 4.12 -16.09 -18.63
C ILE A 308 3.29 -16.82 -19.69
N VAL A 309 3.32 -18.15 -19.63
CA VAL A 309 2.52 -19.02 -20.49
C VAL A 309 1.04 -18.57 -20.42
N PRO A 310 0.41 -18.22 -21.55
CA PRO A 310 -1.01 -17.88 -21.58
C PRO A 310 -1.83 -18.96 -20.87
N VAL A 311 -2.81 -18.57 -20.07
CA VAL A 311 -3.58 -19.50 -19.22
C VAL A 311 -4.17 -20.63 -20.05
N GLU A 312 -4.63 -20.37 -21.29
CA GLU A 312 -5.14 -21.41 -22.19
C GLU A 312 -4.07 -22.44 -22.59
N GLN A 313 -2.84 -22.00 -22.83
CA GLN A 313 -1.72 -22.86 -23.20
C GLN A 313 -1.20 -23.67 -22.01
N LEU A 314 -1.20 -23.08 -20.81
CA LEU A 314 -0.90 -23.78 -19.56
C LEU A 314 -1.96 -24.84 -19.25
N LEU A 315 -3.25 -24.50 -19.39
CA LEU A 315 -4.36 -25.42 -19.19
C LEU A 315 -4.32 -26.60 -20.17
N LYS A 316 -3.96 -26.35 -21.43
CA LYS A 316 -3.72 -27.42 -22.42
C LYS A 316 -2.58 -28.35 -21.99
N THR A 317 -1.46 -27.78 -21.55
CA THR A 317 -0.29 -28.55 -21.10
C THR A 317 -0.61 -29.42 -19.88
N ILE A 318 -1.42 -28.91 -18.94
CA ILE A 318 -1.91 -29.67 -17.77
C ILE A 318 -2.82 -30.81 -18.22
N THR A 319 -3.74 -30.55 -19.15
CA THR A 319 -4.70 -31.55 -19.66
C THR A 319 -3.98 -32.67 -20.39
N ASP A 320 -3.01 -32.35 -21.24
CA ASP A 320 -2.22 -33.31 -22.01
C ASP A 320 -1.27 -34.15 -21.12
N TYR A 321 -0.93 -33.66 -19.93
CA TYR A 321 0.02 -34.30 -19.00
C TYR A 321 -0.63 -35.19 -17.93
N CYS A 322 -1.97 -35.15 -17.79
CA CYS A 322 -2.74 -36.03 -16.93
C CYS A 322 -3.57 -37.02 -17.74
N ALA A 323 -3.43 -38.32 -17.51
CA ALA A 323 -4.30 -39.30 -18.17
C ALA A 323 -5.73 -39.31 -17.59
N ASN A 324 -5.91 -38.88 -16.34
CA ASN A 324 -7.20 -38.77 -15.67
C ASN A 324 -7.16 -37.83 -14.45
N GLU A 325 -8.34 -37.53 -13.89
CA GLU A 325 -8.53 -36.58 -12.79
C GLU A 325 -7.75 -36.95 -11.51
N ASN A 326 -7.59 -38.25 -11.22
CA ASN A 326 -6.86 -38.69 -10.03
C ASN A 326 -5.35 -38.48 -10.17
N GLU A 327 -4.80 -38.66 -11.36
CA GLU A 327 -3.38 -38.37 -11.63
C GLU A 327 -3.09 -36.87 -11.54
N CYS A 328 -4.00 -36.04 -12.05
CA CYS A 328 -3.94 -34.59 -11.87
C CYS A 328 -3.98 -34.22 -10.39
N LYS A 329 -4.86 -34.80 -9.58
CA LYS A 329 -4.94 -34.57 -8.12
C LYS A 329 -3.69 -34.95 -7.34
N GLN A 330 -2.86 -35.87 -7.83
CA GLN A 330 -1.60 -36.27 -7.18
C GLN A 330 -0.41 -35.37 -7.58
N LYS A 331 -0.44 -34.82 -8.79
CA LYS A 331 0.58 -33.91 -9.33
C LYS A 331 0.30 -32.43 -9.00
N THR A 332 -0.85 -32.18 -8.41
CA THR A 332 -1.32 -30.90 -7.91
C THR A 332 -0.91 -30.73 -6.45
N ARG A 333 -0.15 -29.68 -6.13
CA ARG A 333 0.02 -29.22 -4.73
C ARG A 333 -0.78 -27.94 -4.52
N ARG A 334 -1.69 -28.00 -3.56
CA ARG A 334 -2.53 -26.88 -3.14
C ARG A 334 -1.91 -26.18 -1.95
N THR A 335 -1.67 -24.88 -2.08
CA THR A 335 -1.44 -23.99 -0.94
C THR A 335 -2.63 -23.05 -0.80
N SER A 336 -2.65 -22.23 0.25
CA SER A 336 -3.74 -21.28 0.49
C SER A 336 -3.84 -20.13 -0.52
N SER A 337 -2.77 -19.87 -1.29
CA SER A 337 -2.64 -18.64 -2.10
C SER A 337 -2.42 -18.89 -3.59
N TYR A 338 -2.02 -20.11 -3.97
CA TYR A 338 -1.82 -20.50 -5.36
C TYR A 338 -1.85 -22.02 -5.48
N PHE A 339 -2.11 -22.46 -6.70
CA PHE A 339 -2.04 -23.85 -7.06
C PHE A 339 -0.75 -24.12 -7.87
N THR A 340 0.06 -25.10 -7.45
CA THR A 340 1.28 -25.49 -8.18
C THR A 340 1.11 -26.84 -8.87
N PHE A 341 1.41 -26.88 -10.16
CA PHE A 341 1.40 -28.09 -10.97
C PHE A 341 2.83 -28.53 -11.29
N ASN A 342 3.19 -29.76 -10.95
CA ASN A 342 4.49 -30.35 -11.31
C ASN A 342 4.42 -30.90 -12.74
N LEU A 343 5.06 -30.21 -13.70
CA LEU A 343 5.23 -30.65 -15.08
C LEU A 343 6.69 -31.10 -15.33
N PRO A 344 6.99 -31.85 -16.41
CA PRO A 344 8.35 -32.31 -16.73
C PRO A 344 9.36 -31.18 -16.88
N ASN A 345 8.88 -29.99 -17.23
CA ASN A 345 9.69 -28.80 -17.50
C ASN A 345 9.77 -27.83 -16.30
N GLY A 346 9.18 -28.18 -15.15
CA GLY A 346 9.22 -27.35 -13.94
C GLY A 346 7.92 -27.29 -13.15
N VAL A 347 7.92 -26.48 -12.08
CA VAL A 347 6.75 -26.20 -11.24
C VAL A 347 6.05 -24.96 -11.80
N PHE A 348 4.78 -25.10 -12.19
CA PHE A 348 3.98 -23.99 -12.73
C PHE A 348 2.99 -23.48 -11.69
N ILE A 349 2.89 -22.16 -11.56
CA ILE A 349 1.98 -21.46 -10.65
C ILE A 349 0.80 -20.92 -11.47
N ILE A 350 -0.43 -21.24 -11.07
CA ILE A 350 -1.63 -20.67 -11.68
C ILE A 350 -2.20 -19.62 -10.74
N ASP A 351 -2.07 -18.35 -11.14
CA ASP A 351 -2.70 -17.22 -10.45
C ASP A 351 -4.15 -17.02 -10.92
N ASN A 352 -5.01 -16.44 -10.07
CA ASN A 352 -6.44 -16.14 -10.35
C ASN A 352 -7.40 -17.34 -10.49
N TYR A 353 -7.22 -18.40 -9.68
CA TYR A 353 -8.11 -19.58 -9.59
C TYR A 353 -9.46 -19.31 -8.88
N VAL A 354 -9.72 -18.09 -8.44
CA VAL A 354 -10.91 -17.65 -7.70
C VAL A 354 -11.66 -16.66 -8.58
N ASP A 355 -13.00 -16.73 -8.61
CA ASP A 355 -13.81 -15.75 -9.36
C ASP A 355 -14.07 -14.46 -8.57
N ASP A 356 -14.79 -13.53 -9.20
CA ASP A 356 -15.07 -12.19 -8.67
C ASP A 356 -15.88 -12.21 -7.37
N ASP A 357 -16.48 -13.35 -7.02
CA ASP A 357 -17.19 -13.58 -5.75
C ASP A 357 -16.33 -14.32 -4.71
N CYS A 358 -15.02 -14.48 -4.95
CA CYS A 358 -14.05 -15.15 -4.07
C CYS A 358 -14.35 -16.64 -3.79
N VAL A 359 -15.00 -17.34 -4.73
CA VAL A 359 -15.22 -18.79 -4.65
C VAL A 359 -14.20 -19.53 -5.54
N PRO A 360 -13.58 -20.64 -5.06
CA PRO A 360 -12.73 -21.47 -5.92
C PRO A 360 -13.57 -21.99 -7.10
N LYS A 361 -13.17 -21.67 -8.34
CA LYS A 361 -13.88 -22.14 -9.54
C LYS A 361 -13.89 -23.67 -9.54
N LYS A 362 -15.06 -24.29 -9.34
CA LYS A 362 -15.20 -25.76 -9.46
C LYS A 362 -15.08 -26.14 -10.93
N PHE A 363 -14.15 -27.05 -11.20
CA PHE A 363 -13.90 -27.61 -12.52
C PHE A 363 -14.86 -28.79 -12.74
N ASP A 364 -15.86 -28.64 -13.60
CA ASP A 364 -16.66 -29.77 -14.09
C ASP A 364 -16.01 -30.29 -15.38
N THR A 365 -15.35 -31.45 -15.27
CA THR A 365 -14.62 -32.11 -16.35
C THR A 365 -15.52 -32.67 -17.46
N THR A 366 -16.85 -32.63 -17.30
CA THR A 366 -17.76 -33.35 -18.21
C THR A 366 -18.46 -32.46 -19.24
N ASN A 367 -18.65 -31.16 -18.99
CA ASN A 367 -19.42 -30.28 -19.90
C ASN A 367 -18.90 -28.83 -20.04
N LEU A 368 -17.69 -28.52 -19.59
CA LEU A 368 -17.01 -27.24 -19.86
C LEU A 368 -17.83 -25.97 -19.53
N ARG A 369 -18.67 -25.98 -18.48
CA ARG A 369 -19.33 -24.77 -17.94
C ARG A 369 -19.27 -24.72 -16.41
N LEU A 370 -19.07 -23.51 -15.89
CA LEU A 370 -19.02 -23.18 -14.46
C LEU A 370 -20.45 -23.17 -13.87
N SER A 371 -20.71 -23.92 -12.79
CA SER A 371 -22.02 -23.96 -12.13
C SER A 371 -22.09 -23.04 -10.91
N GLN A 372 -23.17 -22.25 -10.83
CA GLN A 372 -23.51 -21.32 -9.74
C GLN A 372 -24.26 -22.02 -8.61
N ASP A 373 -24.11 -21.53 -7.37
CA ASP A 373 -25.21 -21.37 -6.39
C ASP A 373 -24.84 -20.42 -5.23
N LYS A 374 -25.80 -19.57 -4.84
CA LYS A 374 -25.69 -18.34 -4.03
C LYS A 374 -25.68 -18.53 -2.50
N LEU A 375 -25.06 -17.57 -1.78
CA LEU A 375 -25.49 -17.10 -0.46
C LEU A 375 -25.37 -15.57 -0.36
N ILE A 376 -26.43 -14.91 0.14
CA ILE A 376 -26.57 -13.44 0.18
C ILE A 376 -25.89 -12.87 1.44
N LEU A 377 -24.94 -11.95 1.25
CA LEU A 377 -24.41 -11.04 2.28
C LEU A 377 -24.90 -9.61 1.99
N GLY A 378 -25.28 -8.92 3.06
CA GLY A 378 -25.84 -7.56 3.05
C GLY A 378 -25.01 -6.55 2.24
N SER A 379 -25.73 -5.61 1.64
CA SER A 379 -25.26 -4.69 0.61
C SER A 379 -24.11 -3.75 1.03
N LYS A 380 -23.13 -3.69 0.12
CA LYS A 380 -22.08 -2.66 -0.14
C LYS A 380 -20.75 -2.79 0.60
N ASN A 381 -19.80 -3.49 -0.04
CA ASN A 381 -18.58 -2.91 -0.61
C ASN A 381 -17.83 -3.92 -1.50
N HIS A 382 -18.54 -4.46 -2.49
CA HIS A 382 -17.95 -5.09 -3.66
C HIS A 382 -18.32 -4.22 -4.87
N VAL A 383 -17.33 -3.73 -5.61
CA VAL A 383 -17.54 -3.09 -6.92
C VAL A 383 -16.98 -4.05 -7.97
N CYS A 384 -17.80 -5.00 -8.39
CA CYS A 384 -17.68 -5.59 -9.71
C CYS A 384 -18.16 -4.52 -10.71
N SER A 385 -17.27 -4.02 -11.56
CA SER A 385 -17.60 -2.95 -12.50
C SER A 385 -18.22 -3.53 -13.77
N GLN A 386 -19.52 -3.81 -13.73
CA GLN A 386 -20.40 -3.54 -14.87
C GLN A 386 -21.66 -2.87 -14.35
N ASP A 387 -21.79 -1.56 -14.59
CA ASP A 387 -22.73 -1.15 -15.64
C ASP A 387 -22.75 0.36 -15.91
N LYS A 388 -22.94 0.64 -17.20
CA LYS A 388 -23.46 1.86 -17.83
C LYS A 388 -22.52 3.05 -17.99
N ALA A 389 -21.83 2.97 -19.13
CA ALA A 389 -21.61 4.11 -20.02
C ALA A 389 -22.89 4.98 -20.13
N GLY A 390 -22.72 6.27 -19.85
CA GLY A 390 -23.78 7.27 -19.96
C GLY A 390 -23.30 8.62 -19.43
N ASP A 391 -22.94 9.49 -20.37
CA ASP A 391 -22.77 10.94 -20.25
C ASP A 391 -21.49 11.55 -19.66
N LYS A 392 -20.63 11.94 -20.62
CA LYS A 392 -19.80 13.15 -20.68
C LYS A 392 -19.03 13.52 -19.41
N VAL A 393 -17.90 12.85 -19.21
CA VAL A 393 -16.77 13.44 -18.48
C VAL A 393 -16.10 14.45 -19.41
N ASN A 394 -16.13 15.73 -19.02
CA ASN A 394 -15.34 16.77 -19.68
C ASN A 394 -13.88 16.35 -19.70
N ALA A 395 -13.37 16.09 -20.91
CA ALA A 395 -11.97 15.77 -21.14
C ALA A 395 -11.11 16.90 -20.59
N TYR A 396 -10.31 16.58 -19.58
CA TYR A 396 -9.20 17.42 -19.18
C TYR A 396 -8.19 17.48 -20.33
N THR A 397 -8.08 18.66 -20.95
CA THR A 397 -7.10 18.97 -22.00
C THR A 397 -5.69 19.08 -21.40
N GLU A 398 -5.09 17.94 -21.06
CA GLU A 398 -3.64 17.76 -20.82
C GLU A 398 -3.14 16.49 -21.55
N LYS A 399 -3.85 16.07 -22.62
CA LYS A 399 -3.56 14.81 -23.33
C LYS A 399 -2.18 14.83 -24.01
N GLU A 400 -1.83 15.96 -24.63
CA GLU A 400 -0.52 16.17 -25.29
C GLU A 400 0.65 16.07 -24.29
N ASP A 401 0.49 16.70 -23.14
CA ASP A 401 1.48 16.70 -22.06
C ASP A 401 1.76 15.32 -21.47
N LEU A 402 0.72 14.49 -21.36
CA LEU A 402 0.84 13.12 -20.86
C LEU A 402 1.42 12.18 -21.91
N GLU A 403 1.02 12.32 -23.17
CA GLU A 403 1.61 11.57 -24.29
C GLU A 403 3.10 11.91 -24.46
N GLU A 404 3.48 13.18 -24.34
CA GLU A 404 4.89 13.62 -24.32
C GLU A 404 5.67 13.04 -23.13
N PHE A 405 5.09 13.07 -21.92
CA PHE A 405 5.69 12.46 -20.73
C PHE A 405 5.93 10.97 -20.92
N LEU A 406 4.93 10.25 -21.41
CA LEU A 406 5.02 8.82 -21.69
C LEU A 406 6.10 8.57 -22.74
N ASN A 407 6.06 9.23 -23.89
CA ASN A 407 7.04 9.03 -24.97
C ASN A 407 8.48 9.32 -24.55
N THR A 408 8.70 10.37 -23.76
CA THR A 408 10.05 10.77 -23.32
C THR A 408 10.63 9.80 -22.29
N ASN A 409 9.81 9.35 -21.33
CA ASN A 409 10.28 8.44 -20.27
C ASN A 409 10.30 6.97 -20.73
N LEU A 410 9.46 6.57 -21.70
CA LEU A 410 9.45 5.23 -22.30
C LEU A 410 10.71 4.95 -23.13
N GLN A 411 11.36 5.97 -23.70
CA GLN A 411 12.59 5.80 -24.49
C GLN A 411 13.89 5.76 -23.66
N THR A 412 13.83 6.05 -22.35
CA THR A 412 15.01 5.96 -21.49
C THR A 412 15.11 4.59 -20.83
N LYS A 413 16.24 3.88 -21.05
CA LYS A 413 16.65 2.56 -20.52
C LYS A 413 16.66 2.41 -18.97
N LYS A 414 15.95 3.25 -18.19
CA LYS A 414 16.08 3.37 -16.72
C LYS A 414 15.14 2.48 -15.90
N MET A 415 14.23 1.71 -16.51
CA MET A 415 13.34 0.81 -15.74
C MET A 415 13.96 -0.49 -15.23
N ARG A 416 15.20 -0.82 -15.61
CA ARG A 416 15.96 -1.90 -14.97
C ARG A 416 16.15 -1.66 -13.47
N HIS A 417 16.13 -0.40 -13.02
CA HIS A 417 16.28 -0.05 -11.61
C HIS A 417 15.00 -0.13 -10.78
N ALA A 418 13.78 -0.10 -11.32
CA ALA A 418 12.58 -0.01 -10.46
C ALA A 418 12.29 -1.32 -9.71
N ARG A 419 12.37 -2.48 -10.39
CA ARG A 419 12.24 -3.80 -9.73
C ARG A 419 13.48 -4.14 -8.90
N PHE A 420 14.69 -3.78 -9.37
CA PHE A 420 15.93 -3.95 -8.59
C PHE A 420 16.02 -2.99 -7.39
N SER A 421 15.40 -1.80 -7.43
CA SER A 421 15.35 -0.83 -6.34
C SER A 421 14.26 -1.20 -5.33
N LEU A 422 13.10 -1.71 -5.75
CA LEU A 422 12.14 -2.33 -4.82
C LEU A 422 12.78 -3.49 -4.03
N ILE A 423 13.69 -4.26 -4.64
CA ILE A 423 14.44 -5.34 -3.98
C ILE A 423 15.68 -4.81 -3.21
N ARG A 424 16.40 -3.80 -3.71
CA ARG A 424 17.63 -3.24 -3.08
C ARG A 424 17.39 -2.17 -2.02
N SER A 425 16.43 -1.26 -2.17
CA SER A 425 16.17 -0.17 -1.20
C SER A 425 15.79 -0.71 0.18
N PHE A 426 15.19 -1.89 0.19
CA PHE A 426 14.86 -2.65 1.39
C PHE A 426 15.98 -3.58 1.90
N SER A 427 17.07 -3.73 1.14
CA SER A 427 18.27 -4.50 1.54
C SER A 427 19.42 -3.58 2.00
N TYR A 428 19.59 -2.40 1.38
CA TYR A 428 20.73 -1.51 1.61
C TYR A 428 20.69 -0.69 2.92
N THR A 429 19.52 -0.55 3.57
CA THR A 429 19.39 0.24 4.80
C THR A 429 19.73 -0.52 6.09
N ALA A 430 20.01 -1.82 6.01
CA ALA A 430 20.40 -2.64 7.17
C ALA A 430 21.92 -2.88 7.26
N ASP A 431 22.63 -2.96 6.13
CA ASP A 431 24.05 -3.31 6.13
C ASP A 431 24.98 -2.14 6.51
N THR A 432 24.52 -0.89 6.40
CA THR A 432 25.31 0.29 6.77
C THR A 432 25.36 0.59 8.27
N VAL A 433 24.47 0.01 9.08
CA VAL A 433 24.52 0.18 10.56
C VAL A 433 25.37 -0.90 11.24
N LEU A 434 25.53 -2.08 10.61
CA LEU A 434 26.34 -3.18 11.18
C LEU A 434 27.84 -3.14 10.79
N LEU A 435 28.23 -2.24 9.89
CA LEU A 435 29.61 -2.12 9.42
C LEU A 435 30.42 -1.00 10.08
N GLU A 436 29.80 -0.10 10.85
CA GLU A 436 30.51 0.94 11.61
C GLU A 436 30.90 0.48 13.03
N ASP A 437 30.20 -0.49 13.64
CA ASP A 437 30.53 -1.00 14.99
C ASP A 437 31.67 -2.06 15.01
N ASN A 438 32.15 -2.51 13.84
CA ASN A 438 33.23 -3.51 13.73
C ASN A 438 34.60 -2.91 13.35
N LYS A 439 34.79 -1.59 13.45
CA LYS A 439 36.08 -0.94 13.18
C LYS A 439 36.74 -0.23 14.37
N GLU A 440 36.20 -0.36 15.59
CA GLU A 440 36.87 0.14 16.81
C GLU A 440 37.43 -0.97 17.73
N ASN A 441 37.47 -2.24 17.28
CA ASN A 441 38.14 -3.32 18.03
C ASN A 441 38.94 -4.28 17.11
N ALA A 442 39.88 -3.73 16.35
CA ALA A 442 40.95 -4.50 15.69
C ALA A 442 42.27 -3.71 15.67
#